data_AF-A0A8S3SN93-F1
#
_entry.id   AF-A0A8S3SN93-F1
#
_cell.length_a   1.000
_cell.length_b   1.000
_cell.length_c   1.000
_cell.angle_alpha   90.00
_cell.angle_beta   90.00
_cell.angle_gamma   90.00
#
_symmetry.space_group_name_H-M   'P 1'
#
loop_
_entity.id
_entity.type
_entity.pdbx_description
1 polymer ?
#
loop_
_entity_poly.entity_id
_entity_poly.type
_entity_poly.pdbx_seq_one_letter_code
_entity_poly.pdbx_strand_id
1 'polypeptide(L)'
;MEDYKDTDDDLWNAFLPRISAFSGDAKTGTPYDLWRYEVQCLIKTGHTHETITMAIRRSLRGDASKVPMRLGPEATIDDIIDKMDSIYGSVDQPKALLGQFYTARQQDDEDVATWACRLEEILSKAKNRKNVTEENINDMLTSKLFDGLRPEMKNIVRYKKDSITDFHSLLKATREIENQHNLKPSLKKKPPTHAITKSTTTTVEKQANSATYSIGETTLTRCQGFEGR
;
A
#
# COMPACT_ATOMS: atom_id res chain seq x y z
N MET A 1 11.32 -59.71 2.13
CA MET A 1 11.37 -58.68 3.18
C MET A 1 10.90 -57.42 2.49
N GLU A 2 9.61 -57.14 2.59
CA GLU A 2 8.97 -56.09 1.78
C GLU A 2 9.27 -54.72 2.39
N ASP A 3 9.65 -53.77 1.53
CA ASP A 3 9.84 -52.37 1.90
C ASP A 3 8.49 -51.76 2.29
N TYR A 4 8.20 -51.77 3.59
CA TYR A 4 7.09 -51.03 4.17
C TYR A 4 7.43 -49.54 4.12
N LYS A 5 7.21 -48.92 2.96
CA LYS A 5 7.33 -47.47 2.80
C LYS A 5 6.26 -46.80 3.65
N ASP A 6 6.73 -46.03 4.61
CA ASP A 6 5.95 -45.21 5.53
C ASP A 6 5.06 -44.22 4.75
N THR A 7 3.80 -44.59 4.55
CA THR A 7 2.79 -43.77 3.84
C THR A 7 1.83 -43.05 4.79
N ASP A 8 1.92 -43.28 6.09
CA ASP A 8 1.00 -42.68 7.06
C ASP A 8 1.35 -41.20 7.32
N ASP A 9 2.62 -40.82 7.28
CA ASP A 9 3.08 -39.44 7.50
C ASP A 9 2.52 -38.44 6.44
N ASP A 10 2.28 -38.90 5.21
CA ASP A 10 1.62 -38.11 4.15
C ASP A 10 0.11 -37.94 4.39
N LEU A 11 -0.55 -38.92 5.03
CA LEU A 11 -1.97 -38.81 5.38
C LEU A 11 -2.20 -37.74 6.46
N TRP A 12 -1.34 -37.68 7.48
CA TRP A 12 -1.45 -36.65 8.53
C TRP A 12 -1.25 -35.23 8.01
N ASN A 13 -0.42 -35.03 6.97
CA ASN A 13 -0.29 -33.72 6.31
C ASN A 13 -1.53 -33.35 5.46
N ALA A 14 -2.28 -34.32 4.94
CA ALA A 14 -3.46 -34.07 4.10
C ALA A 14 -4.68 -33.53 4.87
N PHE A 15 -4.80 -33.84 6.17
CA PHE A 15 -5.89 -33.36 7.02
C PHE A 15 -5.64 -32.00 7.68
N LEU A 16 -4.43 -31.45 7.56
CA LEU A 16 -4.10 -30.16 8.17
C LEU A 16 -4.52 -28.98 7.29
N PRO A 17 -5.26 -28.00 7.83
CA PRO A 17 -5.65 -26.81 7.09
C PRO A 17 -4.43 -26.06 6.56
N ARG A 18 -4.41 -25.83 5.25
CA ARG A 18 -3.27 -25.23 4.55
C ARG A 18 -3.33 -23.70 4.64
N ILE A 19 -2.38 -23.13 5.34
CA ILE A 19 -2.09 -21.68 5.39
C ILE A 19 -0.90 -21.39 4.46
N SER A 20 -0.91 -20.22 3.83
CA SER A 20 0.23 -19.67 3.10
C SER A 20 1.49 -19.56 3.94
N ALA A 21 2.67 -19.66 3.32
CA ALA A 21 3.94 -19.62 4.04
C ALA A 21 4.38 -18.18 4.38
N PHE A 22 4.66 -17.90 5.66
CA PHE A 22 5.12 -16.60 6.14
C PHE A 22 6.57 -16.68 6.67
N SER A 23 7.44 -15.82 6.14
CA SER A 23 8.90 -15.85 6.40
C SER A 23 9.39 -14.79 7.39
N GLY A 24 8.64 -13.69 7.55
CA GLY A 24 9.07 -12.48 8.24
C GLY A 24 9.69 -11.39 7.35
N ASP A 25 9.90 -11.63 6.04
CA ASP A 25 10.36 -10.61 5.08
C ASP A 25 9.28 -10.28 4.05
N ALA A 26 8.91 -9.00 3.97
CA ALA A 26 7.95 -8.46 3.00
C ALA A 26 8.40 -8.59 1.53
N LYS A 27 9.69 -8.87 1.27
CA LYS A 27 10.22 -9.09 -0.08
C LYS A 27 10.05 -10.52 -0.58
N THR A 28 9.88 -11.50 0.31
CA THR A 28 9.87 -12.93 -0.04
C THR A 28 8.83 -13.71 0.76
N GLY A 29 7.66 -13.91 0.17
CA GLY A 29 6.57 -14.72 0.72
C GLY A 29 5.26 -13.96 0.81
N THR A 30 4.32 -14.51 1.58
CA THR A 30 3.03 -13.87 1.86
C THR A 30 3.23 -12.70 2.83
N PRO A 31 2.58 -11.53 2.63
CA PRO A 31 2.67 -10.42 3.58
C PRO A 31 1.94 -10.74 4.90
N TYR A 32 2.38 -10.13 6.00
CA TYR A 32 1.88 -10.45 7.33
C TYR A 32 0.36 -10.29 7.46
N ASP A 33 -0.19 -9.16 6.98
CA ASP A 33 -1.63 -8.87 7.04
C ASP A 33 -2.48 -9.98 6.37
N LEU A 34 -2.00 -10.56 5.25
CA LEU A 34 -2.70 -11.63 4.53
C LEU A 34 -2.60 -12.97 5.28
N TRP A 35 -1.40 -13.32 5.76
CA TRP A 35 -1.21 -14.51 6.59
C TRP A 35 -2.05 -14.45 7.88
N ARG A 36 -2.06 -13.29 8.54
CA ARG A 36 -2.82 -13.02 9.76
C ARG A 36 -4.33 -13.16 9.54
N TYR A 37 -4.82 -12.75 8.37
CA TYR A 37 -6.21 -12.96 7.94
C TYR A 37 -6.53 -14.44 7.69
N GLU A 38 -5.67 -15.18 6.99
CA GLU A 38 -5.85 -16.64 6.79
C GLU A 38 -5.92 -17.38 8.13
N VAL A 39 -5.05 -17.05 9.10
CA VAL A 39 -5.10 -17.61 10.45
C VAL A 39 -6.40 -17.23 11.17
N GLN A 40 -6.89 -15.99 11.02
CA GLN A 40 -8.16 -15.57 11.62
C GLN A 40 -9.36 -16.31 11.01
N CYS A 41 -9.34 -16.59 9.70
CA CYS A 41 -10.32 -17.47 9.06
C CYS A 41 -10.25 -18.87 9.66
N LEU A 42 -9.04 -19.42 9.84
CA LEU A 42 -8.84 -20.76 10.37
C LEU A 42 -9.31 -20.93 11.82
N ILE A 43 -9.13 -19.92 12.66
CA ILE A 43 -9.67 -19.91 14.03
C ILE A 43 -11.20 -19.95 14.01
N LYS A 44 -11.84 -19.33 13.01
CA LYS A 44 -13.31 -19.29 12.88
C LYS A 44 -13.93 -20.54 12.26
N THR A 45 -13.17 -21.41 11.58
CA THR A 45 -13.72 -22.63 10.97
C THR A 45 -13.93 -23.79 11.95
N GLY A 46 -13.60 -23.62 13.23
CA GLY A 46 -13.98 -24.56 14.29
C GLY A 46 -13.11 -25.83 14.39
N HIS A 47 -11.87 -25.80 13.88
CA HIS A 47 -10.90 -26.88 14.11
C HIS A 47 -10.43 -26.91 15.58
N THR A 48 -9.80 -28.01 15.98
CA THR A 48 -9.22 -28.13 17.33
C THR A 48 -8.04 -27.17 17.52
N HIS A 49 -7.79 -26.77 18.76
CA HIS A 49 -6.71 -25.81 19.09
C HIS A 49 -5.33 -26.36 18.68
N GLU A 50 -5.10 -27.66 18.80
CA GLU A 50 -3.88 -28.35 18.41
C GLU A 50 -3.70 -28.33 16.90
N THR A 51 -4.78 -28.61 16.15
CA THR A 51 -4.80 -28.56 14.68
C THR A 51 -4.40 -27.18 14.17
N ILE A 52 -4.99 -26.13 14.74
CA ILE A 52 -4.69 -24.74 14.38
C ILE A 52 -3.25 -24.37 14.78
N THR A 53 -2.81 -24.75 15.99
CA THR A 53 -1.45 -24.50 16.46
C THR A 53 -0.41 -25.18 15.56
N MET A 54 -0.64 -26.42 15.13
CA MET A 54 0.24 -27.11 14.19
C MET A 54 0.22 -26.48 12.80
N ALA A 55 -0.94 -26.06 12.29
CA ALA A 55 -1.05 -25.37 11.00
C ALA A 55 -0.27 -24.04 11.02
N ILE A 56 -0.44 -23.23 12.08
CA ILE A 56 0.33 -22.00 12.31
C ILE A 56 1.83 -22.31 12.33
N ARG A 57 2.30 -23.23 13.18
CA ARG A 57 3.73 -23.60 13.27
C ARG A 57 4.27 -24.14 11.93
N ARG A 58 3.49 -24.93 11.18
CA ARG A 58 3.85 -25.43 9.83
C ARG A 58 3.80 -24.37 8.72
N SER A 59 3.12 -23.24 8.91
CA SER A 59 3.10 -22.13 7.95
C SER A 59 4.31 -21.18 8.08
N LEU A 60 4.91 -21.10 9.27
CA LEU A 60 6.00 -20.18 9.57
C LEU A 60 7.35 -20.68 9.05
N ARG A 61 8.16 -19.79 8.48
CA ARG A 61 9.50 -20.05 7.90
C ARG A 61 10.48 -18.96 8.34
N GLY A 62 11.76 -19.13 8.02
CA GLY A 62 12.79 -18.09 8.16
C GLY A 62 12.98 -17.60 9.59
N ASP A 63 12.83 -16.29 9.80
CA ASP A 63 12.88 -15.69 11.13
C ASP A 63 11.55 -15.81 11.88
N ALA A 64 10.42 -15.85 11.16
CA ALA A 64 9.10 -15.94 11.78
C ALA A 64 8.88 -17.28 12.52
N SER A 65 9.45 -18.39 12.05
CA SER A 65 9.39 -19.68 12.77
C SER A 65 10.15 -19.68 14.10
N LYS A 66 11.08 -18.73 14.31
CA LYS A 66 11.82 -18.58 15.58
C LYS A 66 10.94 -17.98 16.68
N VAL A 67 9.80 -17.36 16.35
CA VAL A 67 8.87 -16.77 17.31
C VAL A 67 8.21 -17.84 18.20
N PRO A 68 7.44 -18.82 17.67
CA PRO A 68 6.85 -19.88 18.50
C PRO A 68 7.91 -20.79 19.14
N MET A 69 9.11 -20.90 18.54
CA MET A 69 10.24 -21.62 19.14
C MET A 69 10.72 -20.97 20.45
N ARG A 70 10.71 -19.63 20.54
CA ARG A 70 11.11 -18.87 21.73
C ARG A 70 10.03 -18.82 22.81
N LEU A 71 8.76 -18.94 22.43
CA LEU A 71 7.63 -19.03 23.38
C LEU A 71 7.53 -20.43 24.01
N GLY A 72 7.93 -21.47 23.28
CA GLY A 72 7.98 -22.85 23.76
C GLY A 72 6.92 -23.77 23.16
N PRO A 73 6.88 -25.05 23.59
CA PRO A 73 5.91 -26.03 23.11
C PRO A 73 4.49 -25.69 23.56
N GLU A 74 4.30 -25.32 24.83
CA GLU A 74 3.00 -25.05 25.47
C GLU A 74 2.37 -23.69 25.11
N ALA A 75 3.01 -22.90 24.24
CA ALA A 75 2.51 -21.59 23.84
C ALA A 75 1.16 -21.72 23.10
N THR A 76 0.15 -20.99 23.57
CA THR A 76 -1.20 -21.01 23.00
C THR A 76 -1.26 -20.32 21.63
N ILE A 77 -2.38 -20.46 20.91
CA ILE A 77 -2.60 -19.70 19.67
C ILE A 77 -2.50 -18.20 19.93
N ASP A 78 -3.11 -17.73 21.03
CA ASP A 78 -3.14 -16.31 21.38
C ASP A 78 -1.73 -15.80 21.74
N ASP A 79 -0.93 -16.54 22.51
CA ASP A 79 0.47 -16.17 22.82
C ASP A 79 1.32 -16.01 21.54
N ILE A 80 1.17 -16.95 20.59
CA ILE A 80 1.88 -16.92 19.31
C ILE A 80 1.41 -15.72 18.50
N ILE A 81 0.10 -15.48 18.44
CA ILE A 81 -0.49 -14.43 17.61
C ILE A 81 -0.18 -13.04 18.16
N ASP A 82 -0.34 -12.80 19.46
CA ASP A 82 0.02 -11.53 20.11
C ASP A 82 1.51 -11.24 19.92
N LYS A 83 2.38 -12.26 20.00
CA LYS A 83 3.80 -12.07 19.77
C LYS A 83 4.14 -11.78 18.31
N MET A 84 3.42 -12.37 17.37
CA MET A 84 3.56 -12.10 15.94
C MET A 84 3.03 -10.69 15.59
N ASP A 85 1.87 -10.30 16.11
CA ASP A 85 1.28 -8.96 15.95
C ASP A 85 2.24 -7.89 16.54
N SER A 86 2.95 -8.20 17.63
CA SER A 86 3.99 -7.33 18.22
C SER A 86 5.27 -7.18 17.41
N ILE A 87 5.59 -8.10 16.49
CA ILE A 87 6.86 -8.10 15.73
C ILE A 87 6.64 -7.69 14.26
N TYR A 88 5.56 -8.19 13.65
CA TYR A 88 5.27 -8.06 12.22
C TYR A 88 3.99 -7.27 11.91
N GLY A 89 3.14 -7.04 12.92
CA GLY A 89 2.00 -6.15 12.77
C GLY A 89 2.45 -4.71 12.51
N SER A 90 1.69 -3.98 11.69
CA SER A 90 2.00 -2.57 11.42
C SER A 90 1.99 -1.74 12.72
N VAL A 91 2.94 -0.82 12.86
CA VAL A 91 3.06 0.08 14.02
C VAL A 91 2.26 1.38 13.80
N ASP A 92 1.52 1.49 12.68
CA ASP A 92 0.87 2.73 12.27
C ASP A 92 -0.19 3.19 13.28
N GLN A 93 -0.07 4.45 13.69
CA GLN A 93 -1.00 5.05 14.63
C GLN A 93 -2.38 5.22 13.96
N PRO A 94 -3.51 4.85 14.60
CA PRO A 94 -4.84 4.95 13.99
C PRO A 94 -5.17 6.36 13.48
N LYS A 95 -4.72 7.40 14.19
CA LYS A 95 -4.86 8.82 13.79
C LYS A 95 -4.04 9.17 12.53
N ALA A 96 -2.87 8.55 12.34
CA ALA A 96 -2.04 8.76 11.16
C ALA A 96 -2.66 8.10 9.92
N LEU A 97 -3.16 6.86 10.05
CA LEU A 97 -3.91 6.17 8.98
C LEU A 97 -5.15 6.98 8.56
N LEU A 98 -5.90 7.51 9.53
CA LEU A 98 -7.07 8.34 9.25
C LEU A 98 -6.67 9.69 8.62
N GLY A 99 -5.56 10.30 9.05
CA GLY A 99 -5.00 11.48 8.40
C GLY A 99 -4.57 11.22 6.95
N GLN A 100 -3.96 10.06 6.68
CA GLN A 100 -3.62 9.59 5.34
C GLN A 100 -4.90 9.42 4.48
N PHE A 101 -5.96 8.82 5.03
CA PHE A 101 -7.25 8.67 4.36
C PHE A 101 -7.86 10.03 3.95
N TYR A 102 -7.89 11.01 4.85
CA TYR A 102 -8.43 12.34 4.56
C TYR A 102 -7.58 13.16 3.57
N THR A 103 -6.26 12.92 3.52
CA THR A 103 -5.33 13.62 2.61
C THR A 103 -5.12 12.89 1.27
N ALA A 104 -5.55 11.63 1.16
CA ALA A 104 -5.38 10.84 -0.05
C ALA A 104 -6.08 11.45 -1.28
N ARG A 105 -5.42 11.30 -2.43
CA ARG A 105 -5.89 11.68 -3.77
C ARG A 105 -5.50 10.59 -4.77
N GLN A 106 -6.31 10.46 -5.83
CA GLN A 106 -5.99 9.69 -7.01
C GLN A 106 -4.71 10.25 -7.65
N GLN A 107 -3.73 9.40 -7.97
CA GLN A 107 -2.50 9.82 -8.65
C GLN A 107 -2.72 9.99 -10.17
N ASP A 108 -1.80 10.66 -10.86
CA ASP A 108 -1.90 10.89 -12.31
C ASP A 108 -1.75 9.59 -13.13
N ASP A 109 -1.01 8.61 -12.59
CA ASP A 109 -0.75 7.29 -13.18
C ASP A 109 -1.73 6.20 -12.71
N GLU A 110 -2.69 6.53 -11.84
CA GLU A 110 -3.58 5.58 -11.15
C GLU A 110 -5.01 5.58 -11.74
N ASP A 111 -5.53 4.40 -12.11
CA ASP A 111 -6.92 4.30 -12.57
C ASP A 111 -7.92 4.33 -11.41
N VAL A 112 -9.20 4.56 -11.71
CA VAL A 112 -10.25 4.69 -10.68
C VAL A 112 -10.39 3.42 -9.81
N ALA A 113 -10.16 2.24 -10.40
CA ALA A 113 -10.25 0.98 -9.66
C ALA A 113 -9.11 0.84 -8.65
N THR A 114 -7.89 1.15 -9.06
CA THR A 114 -6.69 1.13 -8.21
C THR A 114 -6.81 2.16 -7.08
N TRP A 115 -7.29 3.37 -7.39
CA TRP A 115 -7.59 4.41 -6.41
C TRP A 115 -8.61 3.95 -5.36
N ALA A 116 -9.70 3.31 -5.79
CA ALA A 116 -10.73 2.79 -4.90
C ALA A 116 -10.19 1.67 -3.99
N CYS A 117 -9.48 0.69 -4.53
CA CYS A 117 -8.88 -0.38 -3.73
C CYS A 117 -7.88 0.17 -2.70
N ARG A 118 -7.07 1.18 -3.06
CA ARG A 118 -6.15 1.83 -2.13
C ARG A 118 -6.87 2.60 -1.02
N LEU A 119 -8.01 3.24 -1.30
CA LEU A 119 -8.85 3.85 -0.27
C LEU A 119 -9.44 2.81 0.70
N GLU A 120 -9.96 1.70 0.16
CA GLU A 120 -10.49 0.59 0.95
C GLU A 120 -9.41 -0.04 1.85
N GLU A 121 -8.17 -0.19 1.35
CA GLU A 121 -7.04 -0.71 2.11
C GLU A 121 -6.68 0.20 3.30
N ILE A 122 -6.53 1.51 3.07
CA ILE A 122 -6.21 2.49 4.12
C ILE A 122 -7.30 2.49 5.20
N LEU A 123 -8.57 2.49 4.80
CA LEU A 123 -9.68 2.51 5.75
C LEU A 123 -9.87 1.18 6.49
N SER A 124 -9.60 0.04 5.84
CA SER A 124 -9.61 -1.28 6.49
C SER A 124 -8.52 -1.39 7.56
N LYS A 125 -7.33 -0.86 7.30
CA LYS A 125 -6.24 -0.76 8.28
C LYS A 125 -6.63 0.12 9.49
N ALA A 126 -7.41 1.18 9.27
CA ALA A 126 -7.95 2.02 10.36
C ALA A 126 -9.08 1.33 11.13
N LYS A 127 -9.99 0.60 10.44
CA LYS A 127 -11.09 -0.18 11.04
C LYS A 127 -10.57 -1.24 12.01
N ASN A 128 -9.56 -2.01 11.60
CA ASN A 128 -9.02 -3.12 12.39
C ASN A 128 -8.41 -2.66 13.74
N ARG A 129 -8.11 -1.37 13.91
CA ARG A 129 -7.66 -0.76 15.17
C ARG A 129 -8.78 -0.14 16.01
N LYS A 130 -10.06 -0.48 15.73
CA LYS A 130 -11.28 -0.05 16.47
C LYS A 130 -11.56 1.46 16.44
N ASN A 131 -11.03 2.19 15.46
CA ASN A 131 -11.17 3.65 15.36
C ASN A 131 -12.33 4.14 14.48
N VAL A 132 -13.02 3.25 13.76
CA VAL A 132 -14.10 3.59 12.81
C VAL A 132 -15.25 2.60 12.98
N THR A 133 -16.48 3.10 13.11
CA THR A 133 -17.71 2.28 13.13
C THR A 133 -18.11 1.87 11.72
N GLU A 134 -18.62 0.65 11.56
CA GLU A 134 -18.96 0.10 10.23
C GLU A 134 -20.00 0.94 9.48
N GLU A 135 -20.95 1.51 10.21
CA GLU A 135 -22.02 2.38 9.68
C GLU A 135 -21.49 3.59 8.90
N ASN A 136 -20.33 4.15 9.29
CA ASN A 136 -19.76 5.33 8.65
C ASN A 136 -18.82 5.01 7.47
N ILE A 137 -18.47 3.72 7.26
CA ILE A 137 -17.46 3.33 6.26
C ILE A 137 -17.91 3.67 4.85
N ASN A 138 -19.16 3.36 4.49
CA ASN A 138 -19.70 3.69 3.17
C ASN A 138 -19.63 5.19 2.88
N ASP A 139 -20.06 6.02 3.82
CA ASP A 139 -20.17 7.47 3.63
C ASP A 139 -18.78 8.11 3.58
N MET A 140 -17.85 7.64 4.41
CA MET A 140 -16.43 8.03 4.35
C MET A 140 -15.81 7.68 3.00
N LEU A 141 -16.00 6.45 2.51
CA LEU A 141 -15.49 6.01 1.20
C LEU A 141 -16.14 6.78 0.04
N THR A 142 -17.46 6.97 0.06
CA THR A 142 -18.23 7.68 -0.98
C THR A 142 -17.90 9.18 -1.01
N SER A 143 -17.64 9.79 0.16
CA SER A 143 -17.07 11.13 0.27
C SER A 143 -15.67 11.18 -0.34
N LYS A 144 -14.75 10.29 0.06
CA LYS A 144 -13.32 10.40 -0.29
C LYS A 144 -12.94 9.89 -1.66
N LEU A 145 -13.66 8.90 -2.19
CA LEU A 145 -13.56 8.51 -3.60
C LEU A 145 -13.77 9.72 -4.49
N PHE A 146 -14.90 10.43 -4.32
CA PHE A 146 -15.24 11.62 -5.09
C PHE A 146 -14.36 12.84 -4.78
N ASP A 147 -14.09 13.12 -3.49
CA ASP A 147 -13.28 14.27 -3.11
C ASP A 147 -11.88 14.21 -3.72
N GLY A 148 -11.32 12.99 -3.79
CA GLY A 148 -9.97 12.75 -4.28
C GLY A 148 -9.84 12.32 -5.74
N LEU A 149 -10.91 12.29 -6.53
CA LEU A 149 -10.81 12.14 -7.99
C LEU A 149 -9.98 13.27 -8.62
N ARG A 150 -9.31 12.95 -9.73
CA ARG A 150 -8.68 13.97 -10.60
C ARG A 150 -9.73 15.00 -11.08
N PRO A 151 -9.38 16.30 -11.22
CA PRO A 151 -10.34 17.36 -11.59
C PRO A 151 -11.17 17.05 -12.85
N GLU A 152 -10.51 16.56 -13.90
CA GLU A 152 -11.13 16.16 -15.18
C GLU A 152 -12.29 15.17 -14.97
N MET A 153 -12.09 14.18 -14.08
CA MET A 153 -13.08 13.15 -13.79
C MET A 153 -14.15 13.67 -12.84
N LYS A 154 -13.73 14.43 -11.81
CA LYS A 154 -14.62 14.98 -10.78
C LYS A 154 -15.70 15.89 -11.36
N ASN A 155 -15.36 16.68 -12.39
CA ASN A 155 -16.31 17.55 -13.09
C ASN A 155 -17.43 16.74 -13.80
N ILE A 156 -17.10 15.61 -14.42
CA ILE A 156 -18.07 14.76 -15.13
C ILE A 156 -18.89 13.92 -14.12
N VAL A 157 -18.24 13.38 -13.10
CA VAL A 157 -18.88 12.55 -12.06
C VAL A 157 -19.83 13.35 -11.19
N ARG A 158 -19.59 14.66 -10.98
CA ARG A 158 -20.46 15.55 -10.19
C ARG A 158 -21.93 15.40 -10.57
N TYR A 159 -22.26 15.38 -11.85
CA TYR A 159 -23.64 15.25 -12.35
C TYR A 159 -24.32 13.90 -12.02
N LYS A 160 -23.54 12.85 -11.73
CA LYS A 160 -24.05 11.55 -11.27
C LYS A 160 -23.93 11.33 -9.75
N LYS A 161 -23.17 12.17 -9.03
CA LYS A 161 -22.95 11.98 -7.58
C LYS A 161 -24.24 12.15 -6.79
N ASP A 162 -25.04 13.16 -7.15
CA ASP A 162 -26.21 13.58 -6.36
C ASP A 162 -27.34 12.53 -6.33
N SER A 163 -27.26 11.48 -7.16
CA SER A 163 -28.19 10.35 -7.19
C SER A 163 -27.60 9.03 -6.62
N ILE A 164 -26.35 9.04 -6.12
CA ILE A 164 -25.65 7.83 -5.68
C ILE A 164 -25.13 7.97 -4.24
N THR A 165 -25.69 7.17 -3.34
CA THR A 165 -25.32 7.09 -1.91
C THR A 165 -24.35 5.94 -1.58
N ASP A 166 -24.26 4.93 -2.44
CA ASP A 166 -23.44 3.73 -2.23
C ASP A 166 -22.07 3.81 -2.92
N PHE A 167 -21.03 3.36 -2.22
CA PHE A 167 -19.64 3.39 -2.69
C PHE A 167 -19.42 2.57 -3.96
N HIS A 168 -19.92 1.33 -4.01
CA HIS A 168 -19.69 0.45 -5.15
C HIS A 168 -20.44 0.94 -6.41
N SER A 169 -21.62 1.52 -6.22
CA SER A 169 -22.41 2.19 -7.26
C SER A 169 -21.69 3.42 -7.79
N LEU A 170 -21.09 4.25 -6.92
CA LEU A 170 -20.32 5.43 -7.34
C LEU A 170 -19.04 5.01 -8.07
N LEU A 171 -18.35 3.97 -7.59
CA LEU A 171 -17.19 3.38 -8.24
C LEU A 171 -17.53 2.88 -9.65
N LYS A 172 -18.63 2.15 -9.81
CA LYS A 172 -19.10 1.66 -11.11
C LYS A 172 -19.39 2.84 -12.07
N ALA A 173 -20.18 3.82 -11.64
CA ALA A 173 -20.50 4.99 -12.46
C ALA A 173 -19.25 5.81 -12.85
N THR A 174 -18.26 5.90 -11.96
CA THR A 174 -16.98 6.58 -12.21
C THR A 174 -16.12 5.81 -13.21
N ARG A 175 -16.08 4.48 -13.14
CA ARG A 175 -15.38 3.62 -14.13
C ARG A 175 -16.07 3.62 -15.49
N GLU A 176 -17.39 3.72 -15.55
CA GLU A 176 -18.11 3.92 -16.82
C GLU A 176 -17.67 5.22 -17.50
N ILE A 177 -17.60 6.33 -16.74
CA ILE A 177 -17.10 7.63 -17.22
C ILE A 177 -15.63 7.55 -17.66
N GLU A 178 -14.77 6.89 -16.88
CA GLU A 178 -13.35 6.69 -17.22
C GLU A 178 -13.17 6.00 -18.58
N ASN A 179 -13.95 4.95 -18.84
CA ASN A 179 -13.93 4.23 -20.11
C ASN A 179 -14.56 5.05 -21.26
N GLN A 180 -15.68 5.75 -21.02
CA GLN A 180 -16.37 6.55 -22.04
C GLN A 180 -15.50 7.72 -22.54
N HIS A 181 -14.75 8.36 -21.65
CA HIS A 181 -13.92 9.52 -21.97
C HIS A 181 -12.44 9.16 -22.21
N ASN A 182 -12.08 7.86 -22.23
CA ASN A 182 -10.69 7.37 -22.32
C ASN A 182 -9.72 8.01 -21.30
N LEU A 183 -10.22 8.39 -20.11
CA LEU A 183 -9.46 9.09 -19.06
C LEU A 183 -8.56 8.16 -18.22
N LYS A 184 -8.28 6.96 -18.74
CA LYS A 184 -7.32 6.05 -18.12
C LYS A 184 -5.94 6.71 -18.15
N PRO A 185 -5.15 6.56 -17.09
CA PRO A 185 -3.77 6.98 -17.12
C PRO A 185 -3.07 6.39 -18.33
N SER A 186 -2.42 7.24 -19.12
CA SER A 186 -1.54 6.72 -20.17
C SER A 186 -0.40 5.97 -19.48
N LEU A 187 -0.43 4.64 -19.58
CA LEU A 187 0.72 3.81 -19.23
C LEU A 187 1.87 4.28 -20.12
N LYS A 188 2.73 5.14 -19.57
CA LYS A 188 3.99 5.55 -20.19
C LYS A 188 4.82 4.27 -20.30
N LYS A 189 4.69 3.58 -21.42
CA LYS A 189 5.52 2.43 -21.79
C LYS A 189 6.96 2.87 -21.59
N LYS A 190 7.65 2.30 -20.58
CA LYS A 190 9.09 2.43 -20.50
C LYS A 190 9.62 1.98 -21.87
N PRO A 191 10.41 2.80 -22.59
CA PRO A 191 10.99 2.35 -23.84
C PRO A 191 11.76 1.05 -23.58
N PRO A 192 11.71 0.07 -24.50
CA PRO A 192 12.40 -1.19 -24.29
C PRO A 192 13.88 -0.92 -24.07
N THR A 193 14.40 -1.34 -22.92
CA THR A 193 15.82 -1.23 -22.59
C THR A 193 16.62 -2.14 -23.51
N HIS A 194 16.95 -1.66 -24.70
CA HIS A 194 17.91 -2.31 -25.57
C HIS A 194 19.25 -2.36 -24.86
N ALA A 195 19.75 -3.58 -24.65
CA ALA A 195 21.11 -3.79 -24.17
C ALA A 195 22.10 -3.21 -25.18
N ILE A 196 22.85 -2.19 -24.77
CA ILE A 196 24.03 -1.73 -25.51
C ILE A 196 25.26 -1.83 -24.61
N THR A 197 26.07 -2.80 -25.01
CA THR A 197 27.47 -3.08 -24.68
C THR A 197 28.33 -1.85 -24.45
N LYS A 198 29.31 -2.01 -23.55
CA LYS A 198 30.37 -1.04 -23.21
C LYS A 198 31.22 -0.64 -24.44
N SER A 199 31.37 0.66 -24.67
CA SER A 199 32.59 1.28 -25.25
C SER A 199 32.51 2.81 -25.06
N THR A 200 33.36 3.42 -24.22
CA THR A 200 34.76 3.87 -24.46
C THR A 200 34.83 5.35 -24.85
N THR A 201 35.10 6.17 -23.82
CA THR A 201 36.00 7.35 -23.81
C THR A 201 35.94 8.39 -24.94
N THR A 202 35.55 9.63 -24.59
CA THR A 202 35.92 10.85 -25.31
C THR A 202 36.30 11.95 -24.31
N THR A 203 37.57 12.39 -24.26
CA THR A 203 38.00 13.70 -23.70
C THR A 203 39.45 14.01 -24.13
N VAL A 204 39.58 14.84 -25.19
CA VAL A 204 40.77 15.61 -25.66
C VAL A 204 40.19 16.68 -26.63
N GLU A 205 40.47 17.99 -26.60
CA GLU A 205 41.10 18.90 -25.61
C GLU A 205 40.53 20.35 -25.76
N LYS A 206 41.06 21.31 -24.98
CA LYS A 206 41.25 22.78 -25.19
C LYS A 206 40.46 23.52 -26.31
N GLN A 207 39.93 24.72 -26.08
CA GLN A 207 40.71 25.93 -25.72
C GLN A 207 39.97 26.95 -24.84
N ALA A 208 40.75 27.81 -24.19
CA ALA A 208 40.28 28.86 -23.29
C ALA A 208 40.12 30.22 -24.02
N ASN A 209 39.37 31.15 -23.41
CA ASN A 209 39.74 32.56 -23.39
C ASN A 209 39.10 33.32 -22.22
N SER A 210 39.82 34.32 -21.74
CA SER A 210 39.53 35.10 -20.52
C SER A 210 39.08 36.53 -20.82
N ALA A 211 38.19 37.09 -19.99
CA ALA A 211 38.20 38.52 -19.68
C ALA A 211 37.44 38.79 -18.35
N THR A 212 37.96 39.74 -17.57
CA THR A 212 37.47 40.18 -16.24
C THR A 212 36.94 41.62 -16.29
N TYR A 213 36.54 42.16 -15.11
CA TYR A 213 36.07 43.54 -14.82
C TYR A 213 34.60 43.86 -15.19
N SER A 214 33.90 44.75 -14.46
CA SER A 214 34.02 45.21 -13.05
C SER A 214 32.73 45.95 -12.64
N ILE A 215 32.53 46.09 -11.33
CA ILE A 215 31.43 46.80 -10.68
C ILE A 215 31.73 48.31 -10.64
N GLY A 216 30.71 49.18 -10.69
CA GLY A 216 30.85 50.64 -10.55
C GLY A 216 29.54 51.35 -10.15
N GLU A 217 29.55 51.90 -8.93
CA GLU A 217 28.88 53.08 -8.34
C GLU A 217 27.68 53.73 -9.08
N THR A 218 26.51 53.97 -8.47
CA THR A 218 26.19 54.82 -7.30
C THR A 218 26.39 56.33 -7.52
N THR A 219 25.29 57.07 -7.73
CA THR A 219 25.24 58.54 -7.59
C THR A 219 23.96 59.01 -6.90
N LEU A 220 24.11 59.80 -5.83
CA LEU A 220 23.04 60.66 -5.28
C LEU A 220 22.85 61.90 -6.16
N THR A 221 21.62 62.41 -6.26
CA THR A 221 21.34 63.84 -6.49
C THR A 221 20.14 64.29 -5.65
N ARG A 222 20.11 65.58 -5.28
CA ARG A 222 19.37 66.14 -4.13
C ARG A 222 18.43 67.28 -4.52
N CYS A 223 17.24 67.30 -3.89
CA CYS A 223 16.29 68.41 -3.63
C CYS A 223 16.03 69.52 -4.67
N GLN A 224 14.75 69.66 -5.05
CA GLN A 224 13.87 70.85 -5.00
C GLN A 224 12.53 70.43 -5.68
N GLY A 225 11.32 70.86 -5.31
CA GLY A 225 10.82 71.76 -4.27
C GLY A 225 9.48 72.34 -4.78
N PHE A 226 8.36 72.18 -4.06
CA PHE A 226 7.06 72.75 -4.50
C PHE A 226 6.14 73.10 -3.33
N GLU A 227 5.72 74.36 -3.28
CA GLU A 227 4.67 74.93 -2.42
C GLU A 227 3.30 74.65 -3.07
N GLY A 228 2.14 74.68 -2.40
CA GLY A 228 1.80 75.01 -1.01
C GLY A 228 0.28 75.23 -0.87
N ARG A 229 -0.14 75.77 0.28
CA ARG A 229 -1.52 75.95 0.80
C ARG A 229 -2.14 74.73 1.48
#